data_AF-A0A7K2KUB7-F1
#
_entry.id   AF-A0A7K2KUB7-F1
#
_cell.length_a   1.000
_cell.length_b   1.000
_cell.length_c   1.000
_cell.angle_alpha   90.00
_cell.angle_beta   90.00
_cell.angle_gamma   90.00
#
_symmetry.space_group_name_H-M   'P 1'
#
loop_
_entity.id
_entity.type
_entity.pdbx_description
1 polymer ?
#
loop_
_entity_poly.entity_id
_entity_poly.type
_entity_poly.pdbx_seq_one_letter_code
_entity_poly.pdbx_strand_id
1 'polypeptide(L)' 'AAGTLYQIARSRRLLRWGPDGPEGPRPSDINTHAPEALHPRLDEDGTVHYDTAETDPAP' A
#
# COMPACT_ATOMS: atom_id res chain seq x y z
N ALA A 1 -44.23 -11.97 -13.04
CA ALA A 1 -43.76 -10.85 -12.23
C ALA A 1 -42.45 -10.34 -12.82
N ALA A 2 -42.32 -9.06 -13.11
CA ALA A 2 -41.05 -8.49 -13.55
C ALA A 2 -40.13 -8.35 -12.33
N GLY A 3 -38.91 -8.89 -12.39
CA GLY A 3 -37.95 -8.83 -11.30
C GLY A 3 -37.42 -7.43 -11.03
N THR A 4 -36.67 -7.25 -9.95
CA THR A 4 -36.06 -5.97 -9.57
C THR A 4 -34.79 -5.69 -10.38
N LEU A 5 -34.65 -4.47 -10.89
CA LEU A 5 -33.48 -4.01 -11.63
C LEU A 5 -32.64 -3.06 -10.77
N TYR A 6 -31.34 -3.32 -10.67
CA TYR A 6 -30.40 -2.52 -9.89
C TYR A 6 -29.38 -1.82 -10.80
N GLN A 7 -29.06 -0.57 -10.51
CA GLN A 7 -27.94 0.16 -11.12
C GLN A 7 -26.77 0.20 -10.14
N ILE A 8 -25.61 -0.34 -10.55
CA ILE A 8 -24.42 -0.43 -9.70
C ILE A 8 -23.39 0.58 -10.20
N ALA A 9 -22.97 1.49 -9.32
CA ALA A 9 -21.82 2.36 -9.56
C ALA A 9 -20.54 1.70 -9.03
N ARG A 10 -19.45 1.77 -9.80
CA ARG A 10 -18.13 1.24 -9.42
C ARG A 10 -17.17 2.40 -9.18
N SER A 11 -16.67 2.56 -7.96
CA SER A 11 -15.64 3.53 -7.62
C SER A 11 -14.26 2.87 -7.48
N ARG A 12 -13.19 3.67 -7.59
CA ARG A 12 -11.82 3.25 -7.26
C ARG A 12 -11.48 3.64 -5.82
N ARG A 13 -10.22 3.49 -5.40
CA ARG A 13 -9.71 4.02 -4.13
C ARG A 13 -10.00 5.52 -4.05
N LEU A 14 -10.72 5.92 -3.03
CA LEU A 14 -11.11 7.30 -2.75
C LEU A 14 -10.46 7.72 -1.43
N LEU A 15 -10.11 9.00 -1.34
CA LEU A 15 -9.55 9.62 -0.14
C LEU A 15 -10.34 10.92 0.11
N ARG A 16 -10.62 11.24 1.38
CA ARG A 16 -11.26 12.52 1.72
C ARG A 16 -10.22 13.63 1.63
N TRP A 17 -10.62 14.79 1.11
CA TRP A 17 -9.76 15.97 0.97
C TRP A 17 -10.39 17.16 1.67
N GLY A 18 -9.64 17.81 2.56
CA GLY A 18 -10.03 19.02 3.28
C GLY A 18 -9.08 20.19 3.01
N PRO A 19 -9.31 21.35 3.64
CA PRO A 19 -8.40 22.51 3.53
C PRO A 19 -6.96 22.20 3.95
N ASP A 20 -6.81 21.30 4.92
CA ASP A 20 -5.50 20.85 5.44
C ASP A 20 -4.88 19.72 4.60
N GLY A 21 -5.54 19.33 3.49
CA GLY A 21 -5.07 18.32 2.55
C GLY A 21 -5.77 16.95 2.69
N PRO A 22 -5.09 15.85 2.32
CA PRO A 22 -5.66 14.51 2.35
C PRO A 22 -5.99 14.04 3.78
N GLU A 23 -6.98 13.15 3.92
CA GLU A 23 -7.20 12.40 5.17
C GLU A 23 -5.91 11.70 5.60
N GLY A 24 -5.43 12.02 6.81
CA GLY A 24 -4.28 11.34 7.41
C GLY A 24 -4.58 9.90 7.85
N PRO A 25 -3.56 9.15 8.31
CA PRO A 25 -3.75 7.81 8.85
C PRO A 25 -4.77 7.80 9.98
N ARG A 26 -5.66 6.80 9.96
CA ARG A 26 -6.65 6.62 11.02
C ARG A 26 -5.96 6.12 12.29
N PRO A 27 -6.56 6.35 13.47
CA PRO A 27 -6.04 5.77 14.72
C PRO A 27 -5.89 4.24 14.69
N SER A 28 -6.64 3.54 13.83
CA SER A 28 -6.52 2.09 13.59
C SER A 28 -5.39 1.68 12.65
N ASP A 29 -4.80 2.62 11.90
CA ASP A 29 -3.73 2.36 10.93
C ASP A 29 -2.38 2.23 11.65
N ILE A 30 -2.35 1.41 12.70
CA ILE A 30 -1.14 1.09 13.45
C ILE A 30 -0.31 0.15 12.58
N ASN A 31 0.88 0.58 12.17
CA ASN A 31 1.82 -0.29 11.50
C ASN A 31 2.58 -1.12 12.54
N THR A 32 2.40 -2.44 12.50
CA THR A 32 3.07 -3.39 13.39
C THR A 32 4.39 -3.93 12.81
N HIS A 33 4.70 -3.60 11.55
CA HIS A 33 5.89 -4.06 10.87
C HIS A 33 7.02 -3.03 10.98
N ALA A 34 8.24 -3.52 11.23
CA ALA A 34 9.43 -2.69 11.12
C ALA A 34 9.62 -2.26 9.65
N PRO A 35 10.35 -1.16 9.39
CA PRO A 35 10.76 -0.83 8.04
C PRO A 35 11.53 -1.99 7.41
N GLU A 36 10.99 -2.53 6.32
CA GLU A 36 11.59 -3.62 5.56
C GLU A 36 11.58 -3.30 4.06
N ALA A 37 12.53 -3.87 3.33
CA ALA A 37 12.57 -3.73 1.88
C ALA A 37 11.43 -4.55 1.25
N LEU A 38 10.34 -3.87 0.88
CA LEU A 38 9.20 -4.49 0.19
C LEU A 38 9.51 -4.89 -1.26
N HIS A 39 10.48 -4.22 -1.87
CA HIS A 39 10.87 -4.43 -3.26
C HIS A 39 12.38 -4.68 -3.37
N PRO A 40 12.79 -5.53 -4.33
CA PRO A 40 14.18 -5.67 -4.72
C PRO A 40 14.83 -4.33 -5.06
N ARG A 41 16.12 -4.19 -4.78
CA ARG A 41 16.86 -2.96 -5.11
C ARG A 41 17.04 -2.85 -6.62
N LEU A 42 16.87 -1.64 -7.17
CA LEU A 42 17.23 -1.30 -8.54
C LEU A 42 18.52 -0.48 -8.54
N ASP A 43 19.50 -0.84 -9.36
CA ASP A 43 20.71 -0.03 -9.54
C ASP A 43 20.59 0.98 -10.70
N GLU A 44 21.65 1.76 -10.91
CA GLU A 44 21.71 2.85 -11.90
C GLU A 44 21.62 2.35 -13.35
N ASP A 45 21.99 1.09 -13.60
CA ASP A 45 21.96 0.44 -14.91
C ASP A 45 20.61 -0.26 -15.17
N GLY A 46 19.69 -0.23 -14.20
CA GLY A 46 18.37 -0.84 -14.31
C GLY A 46 18.35 -2.33 -13.96
N THR A 47 19.37 -2.86 -13.28
CA THR A 47 19.42 -4.24 -12.83
C THR A 47 18.70 -4.40 -11.48
N VAL A 48 17.84 -5.41 -11.39
CA VAL A 48 17.06 -5.73 -10.20
C VAL A 48 17.80 -6.74 -9.32
N HIS A 49 18.13 -6.35 -8.09
CA HIS A 49 18.82 -7.17 -7.09
C HIS A 49 17.81 -7.74 -6.09
N TYR A 50 17.53 -9.05 -6.22
CA TYR A 50 16.68 -9.80 -5.31
C TYR A 50 17.51 -10.26 -4.11
N ASP A 51 17.53 -9.49 -3.04
CA ASP A 51 18.11 -9.94 -1.78
C ASP A 51 17.19 -11.02 -1.18
N THR A 52 17.62 -12.29 -1.23
CA THR A 52 16.99 -13.34 -0.42
C THR A 52 17.41 -13.07 1.02
N ALA A 53 16.46 -12.78 1.89
CA ALA A 53 16.70 -12.50 3.29
C ALA A 53 17.56 -13.62 3.95
N GLU A 54 18.85 -13.35 4.18
CA GLU A 54 19.61 -13.91 5.29
C GLU A 54 20.93 -13.15 5.50
N THR A 55 20.98 -12.34 6.56
CA THR A 55 22.04 -12.31 7.60
C THR A 55 21.92 -10.97 8.32
N ASP A 56 21.17 -10.98 9.42
CA ASP A 56 21.47 -10.06 10.51
C ASP A 56 22.77 -10.58 11.15
N PRO A 57 23.92 -9.89 11.08
CA PRO A 57 25.04 -10.28 11.91
C PRO A 57 24.64 -10.02 13.36
N ALA A 58 24.62 -11.08 14.16
CA ALA A 58 24.39 -11.04 15.61
C ALA A 58 25.21 -9.93 16.29
N PRO A 59 24.70 -9.34 17.39
CA PRO A 59 25.29 -8.16 18.04
C PRO A 59 26.75 -8.33 18.48
#